data_AF-A0A2V6LCI2-F1
#
_entry.id   AF-A0A2V6LCI2-F1
#
_cell.length_a   1.000
_cell.length_b   1.000
_cell.length_c   1.000
_cell.angle_alpha   90.00
_cell.angle_beta   90.00
_cell.angle_gamma   90.00
#
_symmetry.space_group_name_H-M   'P 1'
#
loop_
_entity.id
_entity.type
_entity.pdbx_description
1 polymer ?
#
loop_
_entity_poly.entity_id
_entity_poly.type
_entity_poly.pdbx_seq_one_letter_code
_entity_poly.pdbx_strand_id
1 'polypeptide(L)'
;MPKLSRSWWHGFFISATIAGAGILTSISLRDFRTEALPPENRPIQSGIPGYATSSACRTCHVENYTSWHGSFHRTMTQVATPTSLPDDMSKLDLTFNGREYKGERRSDKFFIRVRAEDGSYRERQQVVLLTGSHTLQIPWLETGHGRTLQQLPFAYIVAERMWAPVTQTFLIPPNLKEYYSLGAWNGACMDCHVTQGQSRFVEGNRWDSQVAEFGVACEACHSEGREHTERNRNPIRRFKLHLTTKTDPTIKNPARLKAPDSALDCGQCHSVWAFNNMSDKIDFNRHGSAFRPGAHDLAQRFVVQPQPADHTEEKDFIRRTEPDFFRSRFWDDGMVRVTGREFNGVQASPCFRGGEFSCISCHEMHLDSPGQTSLEKWAHTAQLKPKMDSDAACLQCHRTMATNISGHTHHVADSSGSRCYNCHMPRTTFGLLHAMRSHQVSSPTVVESINYGRPNACNLCHLNQTLAWTAQKLEAWYHEPMPQLSSDDRNIAAAVQWIVKGDAGQRALIAWGMGWESAQKTAGRDWIYPYLIYSMSDPYAAVRFDAWKSLQTLPGFSDFSFTYTAADDLISEVTAYAYEKWLREIRDPNATYQPETVLDADGHFRQDIFQRLRSERDDKPIILAE
;
A
#
# COMPACT_ATOMS: atom_id res chain seq x y z
N MET A 1 -66.05 8.61 -51.42
CA MET A 1 -64.81 8.86 -50.64
C MET A 1 -64.04 9.99 -51.33
N PRO A 2 -63.87 11.16 -50.70
CA PRO A 2 -63.18 12.27 -51.34
C PRO A 2 -61.66 12.05 -51.29
N LYS A 3 -60.99 12.21 -52.45
CA LYS A 3 -59.54 12.14 -52.59
C LYS A 3 -58.93 13.40 -51.96
N LEU A 4 -58.42 13.29 -50.73
CA LEU A 4 -57.57 14.32 -50.13
C LEU A 4 -56.31 14.51 -50.98
N SER A 5 -56.03 15.75 -51.36
CA SER A 5 -54.91 16.08 -52.26
C SER A 5 -53.57 15.84 -51.57
N ARG A 6 -52.58 15.44 -52.37
CA ARG A 6 -51.21 15.10 -51.95
C ARG A 6 -50.51 16.24 -51.19
N SER A 7 -50.97 17.48 -51.35
CA SER A 7 -50.48 18.69 -50.67
C SER A 7 -50.83 18.69 -49.16
N TRP A 8 -51.99 18.17 -48.79
CA TRP A 8 -52.45 18.17 -47.40
C TRP A 8 -51.63 17.21 -46.52
N TRP A 9 -51.25 16.06 -47.08
CA TRP A 9 -50.36 15.11 -46.42
C TRP A 9 -48.94 15.66 -46.25
N HIS A 10 -48.40 16.40 -47.21
CA HIS A 10 -47.08 17.02 -47.07
C HIS A 10 -47.05 18.11 -45.98
N GLY A 11 -48.08 18.94 -45.89
CA GLY A 11 -48.20 19.94 -44.82
C GLY A 11 -48.30 19.31 -43.43
N PHE A 12 -49.04 18.20 -43.31
CA PHE A 12 -49.16 17.46 -42.04
C PHE A 12 -47.84 16.80 -41.62
N PHE A 13 -47.11 16.18 -42.56
CA PHE A 13 -45.80 15.57 -42.26
C PHE A 13 -44.75 16.61 -41.84
N ILE A 14 -44.69 17.77 -42.49
CA ILE A 14 -43.74 18.84 -42.12
C ILE A 14 -44.06 19.37 -40.72
N SER A 15 -45.35 19.63 -40.43
CA SER A 15 -45.79 20.13 -39.13
C SER A 15 -45.53 19.12 -38.00
N ALA A 16 -45.79 17.82 -38.25
CA ALA A 16 -45.51 16.75 -37.30
C ALA A 16 -44.00 16.57 -37.04
N THR A 17 -43.16 16.77 -38.07
CA THR A 17 -41.70 16.67 -37.94
C THR A 17 -41.11 17.84 -37.16
N ILE A 18 -41.61 19.07 -37.40
CA ILE A 18 -41.20 20.25 -36.64
C ILE A 18 -41.67 20.16 -35.18
N ALA A 19 -42.90 19.69 -34.95
CA ALA A 19 -43.41 19.45 -33.60
C ALA A 19 -42.61 18.35 -32.88
N GLY A 20 -42.29 17.24 -33.58
CA GLY A 20 -41.45 16.16 -33.05
C GLY A 20 -40.04 16.62 -32.70
N ALA A 21 -39.40 17.40 -33.58
CA ALA A 21 -38.09 17.99 -33.33
C ALA A 21 -38.13 19.00 -32.17
N GLY A 22 -39.19 19.81 -32.06
CA GLY A 22 -39.40 20.74 -30.95
C GLY A 22 -39.58 20.02 -29.61
N ILE A 23 -40.32 18.91 -29.58
CA ILE A 23 -40.51 18.07 -28.40
C ILE A 23 -39.20 17.38 -28.00
N LEU A 24 -38.48 16.79 -28.95
CA LEU A 24 -37.17 16.15 -28.68
C LEU A 24 -36.13 17.17 -28.19
N THR A 25 -36.11 18.37 -28.76
CA THR A 25 -35.22 19.46 -28.32
C THR A 25 -35.63 19.95 -26.93
N SER A 26 -36.92 20.01 -26.62
CA SER A 26 -37.43 20.42 -25.30
C SER A 26 -37.20 19.36 -24.23
N ILE A 27 -37.29 18.08 -24.57
CA ILE A 27 -36.92 16.94 -23.69
C ILE A 27 -35.42 16.96 -23.44
N SER A 28 -34.61 17.10 -24.50
CA SER A 28 -33.16 17.23 -24.38
C SER A 28 -32.75 18.45 -23.54
N LEU A 29 -33.39 19.61 -23.73
CA LEU A 29 -33.15 20.82 -22.92
C LEU A 29 -33.66 20.71 -21.47
N ARG A 30 -34.68 19.89 -21.21
CA ARG A 30 -35.14 19.57 -19.84
C ARG A 30 -34.18 18.62 -19.14
N ASP A 31 -33.72 17.58 -19.84
CA ASP A 31 -32.72 16.64 -19.32
C ASP A 31 -31.37 17.34 -19.06
N PHE A 32 -30.99 18.31 -19.89
CA PHE A 32 -29.84 19.19 -19.66
C PHE A 32 -30.00 20.17 -18.49
N ARG A 33 -31.23 20.49 -18.06
CA ARG A 33 -31.51 21.42 -16.95
C ARG A 33 -31.69 20.75 -15.58
N THR A 34 -31.76 19.42 -15.55
CA THR A 34 -31.63 18.65 -14.31
C THR A 34 -30.22 18.10 -14.17
N GLU A 35 -29.22 18.98 -14.13
CA GLU A 35 -28.00 18.62 -13.41
C GLU A 35 -28.41 18.40 -11.96
N ALA A 36 -28.46 17.14 -11.53
CA ALA A 36 -28.73 16.79 -10.15
C ALA A 36 -27.79 17.60 -9.26
N LEU A 37 -28.34 18.31 -8.25
CA LEU A 37 -27.52 19.07 -7.32
C LEU A 37 -26.43 18.14 -6.74
N PRO A 38 -25.16 18.59 -6.73
CA PRO A 38 -24.07 17.76 -6.23
C PRO A 38 -24.35 17.39 -4.77
N PRO A 39 -23.98 16.17 -4.34
CA PRO A 39 -24.25 15.74 -2.98
C PRO A 39 -23.55 16.67 -1.98
N GLU A 40 -24.26 17.00 -0.90
CA GLU A 40 -23.75 17.85 0.17
C GLU A 40 -23.06 17.06 1.27
N ASN A 41 -23.32 15.75 1.35
CA ASN A 41 -22.89 14.85 2.43
C ASN A 41 -21.56 14.12 2.16
N ARG A 42 -20.94 14.35 1.00
CA ARG A 42 -19.66 13.73 0.63
C ARG A 42 -18.84 14.63 -0.29
N PRO A 43 -17.51 14.43 -0.34
CA PRO A 43 -16.64 15.04 -1.33
C PRO A 43 -17.17 14.84 -2.75
N ILE A 44 -16.93 15.82 -3.62
CA ILE A 44 -17.42 15.81 -5.00
C ILE A 44 -16.30 15.88 -6.01
N GLN A 45 -16.57 15.30 -7.17
CA GLN A 45 -15.82 15.60 -8.37
C GLN A 45 -16.30 16.95 -8.92
N SER A 46 -15.38 17.88 -9.19
CA SER A 46 -15.69 19.20 -9.72
C SER A 46 -14.86 19.53 -10.97
N GLY A 47 -15.32 20.49 -11.77
CA GLY A 47 -14.65 20.92 -12.99
C GLY A 47 -13.41 21.77 -12.73
N ILE A 48 -12.38 21.21 -12.11
CA ILE A 48 -11.13 21.92 -11.82
C ILE A 48 -10.51 22.43 -13.14
N PRO A 49 -10.15 23.73 -13.25
CA PRO A 49 -9.53 24.28 -14.46
C PRO A 49 -8.31 23.48 -14.91
N GLY A 50 -8.20 23.22 -16.22
CA GLY A 50 -7.11 22.44 -16.81
C GLY A 50 -7.36 20.92 -16.87
N TYR A 51 -8.21 20.37 -16.00
CA TYR A 51 -8.45 18.92 -15.96
C TYR A 51 -9.60 18.50 -16.90
N ALA A 52 -9.47 17.34 -17.54
CA ALA A 52 -10.41 16.80 -18.52
C ALA A 52 -11.07 15.49 -18.07
N THR A 53 -10.55 14.85 -17.02
CA THR A 53 -10.88 13.50 -16.53
C THR A 53 -10.47 12.38 -17.49
N SER A 54 -10.28 11.17 -16.96
CA SER A 54 -9.92 9.96 -17.72
C SER A 54 -10.95 9.60 -18.78
N SER A 55 -12.21 10.02 -18.61
CA SER A 55 -13.27 9.78 -19.59
C SER A 55 -12.98 10.42 -20.94
N ALA A 56 -12.34 11.60 -20.96
CA ALA A 56 -11.94 12.28 -22.18
C ALA A 56 -10.78 11.58 -22.91
N CYS A 57 -9.94 10.85 -22.18
CA CYS A 57 -8.80 10.11 -22.72
C CYS A 57 -9.25 8.84 -23.47
N ARG A 58 -10.32 8.17 -23.00
CA ARG A 58 -10.80 6.88 -23.51
C ARG A 58 -10.99 6.85 -25.03
N THR A 59 -11.54 7.91 -25.62
CA THR A 59 -11.88 7.95 -27.05
C THR A 59 -10.64 7.87 -27.96
N CYS A 60 -9.50 8.39 -27.51
CA CYS A 60 -8.26 8.37 -28.29
C CYS A 60 -7.27 7.29 -27.81
N HIS A 61 -7.33 6.90 -26.53
CA HIS A 61 -6.40 5.98 -25.88
C HIS A 61 -7.13 4.78 -25.28
N VAL A 62 -7.79 3.98 -26.12
CA VAL A 62 -8.65 2.86 -25.69
C VAL A 62 -7.87 1.81 -24.89
N GLU A 63 -6.68 1.43 -25.37
CA GLU A 63 -5.85 0.38 -24.75
C GLU A 63 -5.32 0.82 -23.38
N ASN A 64 -4.67 2.00 -23.31
CA ASN A 64 -4.18 2.57 -22.05
C ASN A 64 -5.31 2.78 -21.04
N TYR A 65 -6.48 3.24 -21.50
CA TYR A 65 -7.66 3.37 -20.65
C TYR A 65 -8.11 2.03 -20.10
N THR A 66 -8.12 0.99 -20.95
CA THR A 66 -8.56 -0.36 -20.55
C THR A 66 -7.62 -0.94 -19.50
N SER A 67 -6.30 -0.82 -19.68
CA SER A 67 -5.33 -1.32 -18.69
C SER A 67 -5.36 -0.50 -17.40
N TRP A 68 -5.42 0.82 -17.48
CA TRP A 68 -5.57 1.68 -16.30
C TRP A 68 -6.85 1.37 -15.52
N HIS A 69 -7.97 1.17 -16.22
CA HIS A 69 -9.25 0.84 -15.60
C HIS A 69 -9.24 -0.54 -14.91
N GLY A 70 -8.37 -1.46 -15.35
CA GLY A 70 -8.13 -2.74 -14.66
C GLY A 70 -7.10 -2.69 -13.54
N SER A 71 -6.45 -1.54 -13.31
CA SER A 71 -5.42 -1.37 -12.28
C SER A 71 -6.00 -0.91 -10.94
N PHE A 72 -5.19 -1.02 -9.89
CA PHE A 72 -5.59 -0.60 -8.53
C PHE A 72 -5.47 0.90 -8.27
N HIS A 73 -4.71 1.64 -9.09
CA HIS A 73 -4.66 3.11 -9.04
C HIS A 73 -6.06 3.71 -9.23
N ARG A 74 -6.81 3.22 -10.22
CA ARG A 74 -8.17 3.67 -10.55
C ARG A 74 -9.19 3.37 -9.45
N THR A 75 -8.96 2.36 -8.62
CA THR A 75 -9.90 1.97 -7.55
C THR A 75 -9.50 2.47 -6.16
N MET A 76 -8.41 3.24 -6.04
CA MET A 76 -7.86 3.64 -4.74
C MET A 76 -8.83 4.44 -3.88
N THR A 77 -9.62 5.34 -4.46
CA THR A 77 -10.82 5.89 -3.80
C THR A 77 -12.00 5.82 -4.74
N GLN A 78 -13.12 5.31 -4.25
CA GLN A 78 -14.35 5.13 -5.02
C GLN A 78 -15.55 5.69 -4.28
N VAL A 79 -16.53 6.19 -5.03
CA VAL A 79 -17.86 6.45 -4.49
C VAL A 79 -18.51 5.14 -4.08
N ALA A 80 -19.07 5.09 -2.88
CA ALA A 80 -19.72 3.90 -2.35
C ALA A 80 -20.95 3.52 -3.19
N THR A 81 -20.89 2.35 -3.80
CA THR A 81 -21.94 1.73 -4.61
C THR A 81 -21.97 0.22 -4.35
N PRO A 82 -23.03 -0.50 -4.77
CA PRO A 82 -23.07 -1.95 -4.64
C PRO A 82 -21.92 -2.68 -5.34
N THR A 83 -21.28 -2.08 -6.34
CA THR A 83 -20.16 -2.70 -7.08
C THR A 83 -18.79 -2.30 -6.54
N SER A 84 -18.70 -1.28 -5.69
CA SER A 84 -17.43 -0.82 -5.12
C SER A 84 -17.19 -1.33 -3.70
N LEU A 85 -18.25 -1.59 -2.93
CA LEU A 85 -18.15 -2.04 -1.53
C LEU A 85 -18.03 -3.56 -1.43
N PRO A 86 -17.43 -4.08 -0.33
CA PRO A 86 -17.46 -5.50 -0.02
C PRO A 86 -18.87 -6.09 -0.02
N ASP A 87 -19.02 -7.31 -0.54
CA ASP A 87 -20.32 -8.01 -0.63
C ASP A 87 -20.99 -8.24 0.74
N ASP A 88 -20.19 -8.29 1.81
CA ASP A 88 -20.65 -8.52 3.18
C ASP A 88 -20.86 -7.25 3.99
N MET A 89 -20.75 -6.06 3.38
CA MET A 89 -20.93 -4.78 4.08
C MET A 89 -22.29 -4.68 4.78
N SER A 90 -23.35 -5.23 4.19
CA SER A 90 -24.69 -5.26 4.80
C SER A 90 -24.86 -6.33 5.87
N LYS A 91 -23.89 -7.23 6.04
CA LYS A 91 -23.86 -8.29 7.05
C LYS A 91 -22.95 -7.93 8.24
N LEU A 92 -22.28 -6.78 8.18
CA LEU A 92 -21.43 -6.28 9.26
C LEU A 92 -22.24 -6.20 10.56
N ASP A 93 -21.79 -6.91 11.59
CA ASP A 93 -22.33 -6.88 12.94
C ASP A 93 -21.16 -7.11 13.91
N LEU A 94 -20.54 -6.01 14.35
CA LEU A 94 -19.28 -6.04 15.08
C LEU A 94 -19.32 -5.10 16.28
N THR A 95 -18.65 -5.50 17.35
CA THR A 95 -18.48 -4.68 18.56
C THR A 95 -17.05 -4.21 18.65
N PHE A 96 -16.85 -2.91 18.86
CA PHE A 96 -15.52 -2.33 19.07
C PHE A 96 -15.61 -1.13 20.01
N ASN A 97 -14.71 -1.06 20.99
CA ASN A 97 -14.69 -0.03 22.04
C ASN A 97 -16.08 0.23 22.66
N GLY A 98 -16.76 -0.84 23.07
CA GLY A 98 -18.08 -0.77 23.74
C GLY A 98 -19.26 -0.40 22.84
N ARG A 99 -19.04 -0.17 21.55
CA ARG A 99 -20.10 0.20 20.58
C ARG A 99 -20.38 -0.94 19.61
N GLU A 100 -21.66 -1.19 19.35
CA GLU A 100 -22.10 -2.14 18.32
C GLU A 100 -22.30 -1.40 16.99
N TYR A 101 -21.75 -1.94 15.92
CA TYR A 101 -21.87 -1.40 14.56
C TYR A 101 -22.62 -2.43 13.71
N LYS A 102 -23.73 -2.01 13.09
CA LYS A 102 -24.53 -2.86 12.21
C LYS A 102 -24.65 -2.25 10.82
N GLY A 103 -24.34 -3.05 9.81
CA GLY A 103 -24.54 -2.74 8.40
C GLY A 103 -25.99 -2.91 7.98
N GLU A 104 -26.50 -1.97 7.18
CA GLU A 104 -27.82 -2.04 6.57
C GLU A 104 -27.73 -1.61 5.10
N ARG A 105 -28.45 -2.29 4.21
CA ARG A 105 -28.62 -1.86 2.81
C ARG A 105 -30.04 -1.39 2.58
N ARG A 106 -30.20 -0.22 1.94
CA ARG A 106 -31.49 0.30 1.48
C ARG A 106 -31.36 0.69 0.02
N SER A 107 -31.99 -0.08 -0.87
CA SER A 107 -31.83 0.03 -2.32
C SER A 107 -30.35 -0.10 -2.74
N ASP A 108 -29.76 0.95 -3.30
CA ASP A 108 -28.38 1.05 -3.75
C ASP A 108 -27.43 1.68 -2.72
N LYS A 109 -27.96 2.12 -1.57
CA LYS A 109 -27.20 2.79 -0.51
C LYS A 109 -26.93 1.86 0.68
N PHE A 110 -25.79 2.08 1.32
CA PHE A 110 -25.32 1.34 2.49
C PHE A 110 -25.24 2.29 3.68
N PHE A 111 -25.62 1.78 4.85
CA PHE A 111 -25.69 2.54 6.08
C PHE A 111 -25.06 1.75 7.22
N ILE A 112 -24.49 2.48 8.17
CA ILE A 112 -24.05 1.94 9.45
C ILE A 112 -24.94 2.52 10.55
N ARG A 113 -25.44 1.64 11.41
CA ARG A 113 -26.16 2.00 12.62
C ARG A 113 -25.28 1.66 13.82
N VAL A 114 -25.02 2.66 14.66
CA VAL A 114 -24.17 2.52 15.85
C VAL A 114 -25.05 2.49 17.09
N ARG A 115 -24.88 1.47 17.92
CA ARG A 115 -25.42 1.44 19.28
C ARG A 115 -24.34 1.87 20.25
N ALA A 116 -24.62 2.91 21.02
CA ALA A 116 -23.72 3.39 22.06
C ALA A 116 -23.75 2.45 23.28
N GLU A 117 -22.76 2.62 24.18
CA GLU A 117 -22.63 1.84 25.42
C GLU A 117 -23.86 1.95 26.33
N ASP A 118 -24.54 3.10 26.30
CA ASP A 118 -25.80 3.34 27.04
C ASP A 118 -27.01 2.60 26.44
N GLY A 119 -26.79 1.82 25.38
CA GLY A 119 -27.80 1.03 24.68
C GLY A 119 -28.62 1.83 23.66
N SER A 120 -28.44 3.14 23.54
CA SER A 120 -29.13 4.00 22.58
C SER A 120 -28.58 3.79 21.16
N TYR A 121 -29.46 3.92 20.17
CA TYR A 121 -29.05 3.89 18.75
C TYR A 121 -28.88 5.31 18.24
N ARG A 122 -27.71 5.58 17.65
CA ARG A 122 -27.47 6.80 16.90
C ARG A 122 -28.21 6.78 15.56
N GLU A 123 -28.33 7.95 14.95
CA GLU A 123 -28.80 8.05 13.58
C GLU A 123 -27.93 7.23 12.62
N ARG A 124 -28.55 6.76 11.54
CA ARG A 124 -27.85 5.98 10.51
C ARG A 124 -26.93 6.90 9.73
N GLN A 125 -25.69 6.49 9.58
CA GLN A 125 -24.73 7.20 8.75
C GLN A 125 -24.58 6.45 7.42
N GLN A 126 -24.78 7.14 6.30
CA GLN A 126 -24.52 6.55 4.99
C GLN A 126 -23.02 6.31 4.79
N VAL A 127 -22.68 5.17 4.22
CA VAL A 127 -21.35 4.91 3.65
C VAL A 127 -21.29 5.62 2.30
N VAL A 128 -20.38 6.55 2.14
CA VAL A 128 -20.35 7.45 0.98
C VAL A 128 -19.11 7.31 0.10
N LEU A 129 -17.97 6.90 0.67
CA LEU A 129 -16.75 6.57 -0.07
C LEU A 129 -16.13 5.27 0.46
N LEU A 130 -15.23 4.71 -0.34
CA LEU A 130 -14.32 3.64 0.02
C LEU A 130 -12.90 4.03 -0.40
N THR A 131 -11.92 3.84 0.49
CA THR A 131 -10.50 3.95 0.16
C THR A 131 -9.82 2.59 0.29
N GLY A 132 -8.90 2.27 -0.62
CA GLY A 132 -8.24 0.99 -0.71
C GLY A 132 -8.78 0.11 -1.84
N SER A 133 -7.99 -0.90 -2.23
CA SER A 133 -8.24 -1.71 -3.42
C SER A 133 -8.23 -3.21 -3.11
N HIS A 134 -7.11 -3.90 -3.30
CA HIS A 134 -7.03 -5.37 -3.35
C HIS A 134 -6.47 -6.02 -2.08
N THR A 135 -5.95 -5.23 -1.14
CA THR A 135 -5.40 -5.72 0.13
C THR A 135 -6.33 -5.39 1.28
N LEU A 136 -6.56 -4.08 1.47
CA LEU A 136 -7.36 -3.53 2.54
C LEU A 136 -8.33 -2.48 1.97
N GLN A 137 -9.56 -2.46 2.47
CA GLN A 137 -10.60 -1.51 2.07
C GLN A 137 -11.23 -0.86 3.30
N ILE A 138 -11.24 0.48 3.34
CA ILE A 138 -11.73 1.29 4.47
C ILE A 138 -12.93 2.12 4.00
N PRO A 139 -14.14 1.83 4.50
CA PRO A 139 -15.33 2.63 4.24
C PRO A 139 -15.34 3.96 5.00
N TRP A 140 -15.93 4.99 4.39
CA TRP A 140 -16.09 6.32 4.96
C TRP A 140 -17.56 6.67 5.10
N LEU A 141 -17.91 7.16 6.29
CA LEU A 141 -19.25 7.54 6.70
C LEU A 141 -19.47 9.04 6.53
N GLU A 142 -20.67 9.43 6.13
CA GLU A 142 -21.11 10.81 6.23
C GLU A 142 -21.25 11.24 7.69
N THR A 143 -21.17 12.55 7.91
CA THR A 143 -21.25 13.15 9.25
C THR A 143 -22.46 14.07 9.41
N GLY A 144 -23.18 14.38 8.33
CA GLY A 144 -24.20 15.41 8.29
C GLY A 144 -23.66 16.85 8.30
N HIS A 145 -22.33 17.03 8.39
CA HIS A 145 -21.68 18.34 8.51
C HIS A 145 -20.87 18.67 7.25
N GLY A 146 -21.57 19.10 6.21
CA GLY A 146 -20.98 19.34 4.89
C GLY A 146 -20.36 18.07 4.32
N ARG A 147 -19.24 18.21 3.62
CA ARG A 147 -18.55 17.09 2.93
C ARG A 147 -17.50 16.40 3.81
N THR A 148 -17.68 16.49 5.11
CA THR A 148 -16.77 15.92 6.10
C THR A 148 -17.03 14.44 6.27
N LEU A 149 -15.98 13.64 6.23
CA LEU A 149 -16.06 12.19 6.40
C LEU A 149 -15.57 11.74 7.76
N GLN A 150 -16.15 10.65 8.23
CA GLN A 150 -15.67 9.90 9.39
C GLN A 150 -15.25 8.51 8.93
N GLN A 151 -14.11 8.02 9.43
CA GLN A 151 -13.68 6.66 9.14
C GLN A 151 -14.60 5.66 9.85
N LEU A 152 -15.03 4.62 9.15
CA LEU A 152 -15.55 3.43 9.83
C LEU A 152 -14.38 2.78 10.62
N PRO A 153 -14.53 2.43 11.91
CA PRO A 153 -13.42 1.89 12.69
C PRO A 153 -12.99 0.47 12.26
N PHE A 154 -13.58 -0.08 11.21
CA PHE A 154 -13.24 -1.38 10.64
C PHE A 154 -12.77 -1.23 9.20
N ALA A 155 -11.76 -2.02 8.86
CA ALA A 155 -11.29 -2.26 7.51
C ALA A 155 -11.65 -3.68 7.08
N TYR A 156 -11.83 -3.86 5.78
CA TYR A 156 -12.04 -5.16 5.16
C TYR A 156 -10.73 -5.68 4.57
N ILE A 157 -10.25 -6.82 5.06
CA ILE A 157 -9.08 -7.53 4.55
C ILE A 157 -9.57 -8.44 3.41
N VAL A 158 -9.22 -8.07 2.18
CA VAL A 158 -9.84 -8.63 0.96
C VAL A 158 -9.50 -10.12 0.80
N ALA A 159 -8.24 -10.50 0.98
CA ALA A 159 -7.78 -11.88 0.81
C ALA A 159 -8.46 -12.84 1.80
N GLU A 160 -8.66 -12.38 3.04
CA GLU A 160 -9.24 -13.19 4.13
C GLU A 160 -10.77 -13.04 4.22
N ARG A 161 -11.35 -12.15 3.41
CA ARG A 161 -12.78 -11.81 3.42
C ARG A 161 -13.31 -11.51 4.81
N MET A 162 -12.54 -10.73 5.57
CA MET A 162 -12.82 -10.48 6.98
C MET A 162 -12.78 -9.00 7.33
N TRP A 163 -13.66 -8.60 8.24
CA TRP A 163 -13.62 -7.29 8.88
C TRP A 163 -12.74 -7.32 10.12
N ALA A 164 -11.91 -6.31 10.29
CA ALA A 164 -11.08 -6.13 11.47
C ALA A 164 -10.99 -4.65 11.84
N PRO A 165 -10.82 -4.31 13.13
CA PRO A 165 -10.56 -2.93 13.52
C PRO A 165 -9.39 -2.35 12.76
N VAL A 166 -9.50 -1.11 12.25
CA VAL A 166 -8.42 -0.47 11.47
C VAL A 166 -7.10 -0.46 12.27
N THR A 167 -7.19 -0.19 13.58
CA THR A 167 -6.04 -0.21 14.50
C THR A 167 -5.37 -1.58 14.66
N GLN A 168 -6.00 -2.65 14.18
CA GLN A 168 -5.48 -4.01 14.20
C GLN A 168 -5.09 -4.52 12.80
N THR A 169 -5.24 -3.68 11.76
CA THR A 169 -4.83 -3.97 10.37
C THR A 169 -3.49 -3.34 9.98
N PHE A 170 -2.89 -2.59 10.91
CA PHE A 170 -1.55 -2.01 10.82
C PHE A 170 -0.75 -2.38 12.08
N LEU A 171 0.57 -2.14 12.06
CA LEU A 171 1.36 -2.32 13.26
C LEU A 171 1.17 -1.09 14.16
N ILE A 172 0.19 -1.15 15.04
CA ILE A 172 -0.19 -0.08 15.96
C ILE A 172 -0.19 -0.62 17.40
N PRO A 173 0.29 0.16 18.40
CA PRO A 173 0.30 -0.27 19.80
C PRO A 173 -1.10 -0.62 20.33
N PRO A 174 -1.23 -1.65 21.17
CA PRO A 174 -2.53 -2.15 21.63
C PRO A 174 -3.32 -1.15 22.49
N ASN A 175 -2.65 -0.18 23.10
CA ASN A 175 -3.28 0.87 23.90
C ASN A 175 -3.88 2.01 23.06
N LEU A 176 -3.60 2.07 21.75
CA LEU A 176 -4.11 3.11 20.88
C LEU A 176 -5.48 2.70 20.31
N LYS A 177 -6.54 3.18 20.98
CA LYS A 177 -7.93 2.79 20.68
C LYS A 177 -8.54 3.47 19.46
N GLU A 178 -8.07 4.68 19.11
CA GLU A 178 -8.49 5.43 17.94
C GLU A 178 -7.24 6.05 17.29
N TYR A 179 -7.05 5.82 15.99
CA TYR A 179 -5.89 6.33 15.23
C TYR A 179 -6.29 7.39 14.19
N TYR A 180 -7.46 7.23 13.56
CA TYR A 180 -7.97 8.18 12.59
C TYR A 180 -9.27 8.83 13.06
N SER A 181 -9.33 10.15 12.85
CA SER A 181 -10.38 11.02 13.36
C SER A 181 -11.34 11.50 12.28
N LEU A 182 -12.38 12.19 12.72
CA LEU A 182 -13.24 13.01 11.87
C LEU A 182 -12.40 13.91 10.93
N GLY A 183 -12.68 13.86 9.63
CA GLY A 183 -11.97 14.64 8.61
C GLY A 183 -10.64 14.05 8.13
N ALA A 184 -10.22 12.87 8.61
CA ALA A 184 -8.94 12.26 8.20
C ALA A 184 -8.84 12.04 6.68
N TRP A 185 -9.91 11.60 6.03
CA TRP A 185 -9.93 11.48 4.56
C TRP A 185 -9.71 12.84 3.89
N ASN A 186 -10.42 13.86 4.38
CA ASN A 186 -10.43 15.21 3.84
C ASN A 186 -9.08 15.94 3.99
N GLY A 187 -8.35 15.67 5.08
CA GLY A 187 -7.12 16.39 5.42
C GLY A 187 -5.82 15.64 5.19
N ALA A 188 -5.87 14.35 4.83
CA ALA A 188 -4.66 13.53 4.66
C ALA A 188 -4.81 12.48 3.54
N CYS A 189 -5.85 11.64 3.55
CA CYS A 189 -5.93 10.52 2.58
C CYS A 189 -6.10 11.02 1.14
N MET A 190 -6.85 12.11 0.95
CA MET A 190 -7.08 12.66 -0.39
C MET A 190 -5.84 13.26 -1.04
N ASP A 191 -4.77 13.52 -0.29
CA ASP A 191 -3.54 14.10 -0.83
C ASP A 191 -2.84 13.15 -1.81
N CYS A 192 -3.08 11.84 -1.67
CA CYS A 192 -2.47 10.79 -2.49
C CYS A 192 -3.50 9.89 -3.20
N HIS A 193 -4.73 9.74 -2.68
CA HIS A 193 -5.69 8.73 -3.15
C HIS A 193 -6.75 9.24 -4.14
N VAL A 194 -6.58 10.46 -4.66
CA VAL A 194 -7.45 11.08 -5.66
C VAL A 194 -6.61 11.87 -6.67
N THR A 195 -7.24 12.39 -7.72
CA THR A 195 -6.57 13.28 -8.68
C THR A 195 -6.93 14.73 -8.39
N GLN A 196 -5.91 15.55 -8.17
CA GLN A 196 -6.01 16.98 -7.81
C GLN A 196 -7.01 17.24 -6.68
N GLY A 197 -6.74 16.65 -5.51
CA GLY A 197 -7.55 16.85 -4.30
C GLY A 197 -7.44 18.27 -3.76
N GLN A 198 -8.56 18.85 -3.36
CA GLN A 198 -8.66 20.13 -2.68
C GLN A 198 -9.43 19.94 -1.38
N SER A 199 -8.73 19.95 -0.24
CA SER A 199 -9.33 19.73 1.07
C SER A 199 -10.44 20.73 1.38
N ARG A 200 -10.18 22.03 1.11
CA ARG A 200 -11.11 23.16 1.30
C ARG A 200 -11.75 23.15 2.70
N PHE A 201 -10.90 23.18 3.71
CA PHE A 201 -11.33 23.41 5.09
C PHE A 201 -12.13 24.71 5.20
N VAL A 202 -13.29 24.64 5.87
CA VAL A 202 -14.17 25.80 6.05
C VAL A 202 -13.99 26.38 7.44
N GLU A 203 -14.45 25.67 8.47
CA GLU A 203 -14.34 26.06 9.89
C GLU A 203 -14.64 24.85 10.79
N GLY A 204 -14.16 24.88 12.04
CA GLY A 204 -14.43 23.82 13.02
C GLY A 204 -13.99 22.46 12.49
N ASN A 205 -14.96 21.57 12.26
CA ASN A 205 -14.75 20.26 11.63
C ASN A 205 -15.51 20.14 10.30
N ARG A 206 -15.64 21.23 9.54
CA ARG A 206 -16.39 21.24 8.27
C ARG A 206 -15.44 21.41 7.08
N TRP A 207 -15.57 20.50 6.12
CA TRP A 207 -14.88 20.53 4.84
C TRP A 207 -15.85 20.65 3.66
N ASP A 208 -15.38 21.29 2.59
CA ASP A 208 -16.02 21.32 1.27
C ASP A 208 -15.11 20.64 0.23
N SER A 209 -14.62 19.44 0.53
CA SER A 209 -13.57 18.83 -0.28
C SER A 209 -14.02 18.53 -1.71
N GLN A 210 -13.14 18.81 -2.65
CA GLN A 210 -13.35 18.63 -4.09
C GLN A 210 -12.17 17.89 -4.72
N VAL A 211 -12.41 17.20 -5.82
CA VAL A 211 -11.38 16.48 -6.59
C VAL A 211 -11.61 16.68 -8.09
N ALA A 212 -10.56 16.60 -8.91
CA ALA A 212 -10.74 16.53 -10.36
C ALA A 212 -11.34 15.17 -10.78
N GLU A 213 -10.92 14.09 -10.11
CA GLU A 213 -11.42 12.73 -10.30
C GLU A 213 -11.14 11.86 -9.06
N PHE A 214 -12.05 10.94 -8.74
CA PHE A 214 -11.81 9.95 -7.69
C PHE A 214 -10.86 8.84 -8.16
N GLY A 215 -9.96 8.41 -7.27
CA GLY A 215 -8.88 7.50 -7.60
C GLY A 215 -7.69 8.21 -8.25
N VAL A 216 -6.60 7.47 -8.43
CA VAL A 216 -5.41 7.96 -9.14
C VAL A 216 -5.67 7.79 -10.63
N ALA A 217 -6.05 8.90 -11.27
CA ALA A 217 -6.54 8.98 -12.64
C ALA A 217 -5.43 9.36 -13.62
N CYS A 218 -5.72 9.40 -14.92
CA CYS A 218 -4.72 9.68 -15.96
C CYS A 218 -3.92 10.96 -15.68
N GLU A 219 -4.60 12.02 -15.27
CA GLU A 219 -4.01 13.36 -15.07
C GLU A 219 -3.17 13.47 -13.79
N ALA A 220 -3.19 12.46 -12.90
CA ALA A 220 -2.28 12.38 -11.77
C ALA A 220 -0.83 12.13 -12.20
N CYS A 221 -0.62 11.44 -13.34
CA CYS A 221 0.70 11.14 -13.91
C CYS A 221 0.98 11.92 -15.21
N HIS A 222 -0.05 12.36 -15.92
CA HIS A 222 0.09 13.02 -17.22
C HIS A 222 -0.06 14.55 -17.20
N SER A 223 -0.22 15.14 -16.00
CA SER A 223 -0.62 16.54 -15.80
C SER A 223 -1.99 16.86 -16.41
N GLU A 224 -2.35 18.13 -16.46
CA GLU A 224 -3.62 18.62 -17.01
C GLU A 224 -3.80 18.29 -18.49
N GLY A 225 -4.90 17.61 -18.83
CA GLY A 225 -5.20 17.13 -20.17
C GLY A 225 -6.16 17.99 -20.98
N ARG A 226 -6.76 19.05 -20.42
CA ARG A 226 -7.78 19.84 -21.15
C ARG A 226 -7.25 20.46 -22.43
N GLU A 227 -6.12 21.15 -22.38
CA GLU A 227 -5.49 21.73 -23.57
C GLU A 227 -5.17 20.65 -24.61
N HIS A 228 -4.67 19.49 -24.15
CA HIS A 228 -4.37 18.36 -25.01
C HIS A 228 -5.61 17.84 -25.72
N THR A 229 -6.69 17.59 -25.00
CA THR A 229 -7.93 17.08 -25.59
C THR A 229 -8.55 18.09 -26.57
N GLU A 230 -8.57 19.38 -26.23
CA GLU A 230 -9.12 20.43 -27.09
C GLU A 230 -8.35 20.57 -28.41
N ARG A 231 -7.01 20.63 -28.34
CA ARG A 231 -6.18 20.76 -29.54
C ARG A 231 -6.20 19.50 -30.41
N ASN A 232 -6.27 18.31 -29.81
CA ASN A 232 -6.27 17.05 -30.55
C ASN A 232 -7.64 16.61 -31.06
N ARG A 233 -8.74 17.31 -30.73
CA ARG A 233 -10.00 17.20 -31.48
C ARG A 233 -9.80 17.49 -32.97
N ASN A 234 -8.80 18.31 -33.34
CA ASN A 234 -8.43 18.55 -34.73
C ASN A 234 -7.64 17.36 -35.32
N PRO A 235 -8.19 16.58 -36.28
CA PRO A 235 -7.51 15.44 -36.88
C PRO A 235 -6.25 15.84 -37.68
N ILE A 236 -6.23 17.04 -38.28
CA ILE A 236 -5.06 17.54 -39.03
C ILE A 236 -3.87 17.73 -38.09
N ARG A 237 -4.12 18.25 -36.88
CA ARG A 237 -3.06 18.40 -35.86
C ARG A 237 -2.51 17.04 -35.46
N ARG A 238 -3.39 16.07 -35.16
CA ARG A 238 -2.98 14.71 -34.79
C ARG A 238 -2.13 14.05 -35.88
N PHE A 239 -2.56 14.16 -37.14
CA PHE A 239 -1.82 13.61 -38.27
C PHE A 239 -0.47 14.30 -38.46
N LYS A 240 -0.41 15.64 -38.36
CA LYS A 240 0.86 16.38 -38.40
C LYS A 240 1.82 15.96 -37.30
N LEU A 241 1.34 15.77 -36.06
CA LEU A 241 2.19 15.28 -34.96
C LEU A 241 2.68 13.86 -35.21
N HIS A 242 1.82 12.96 -35.70
CA HIS A 242 2.19 11.58 -36.01
C HIS A 242 3.27 11.49 -37.10
N LEU A 243 3.27 12.41 -38.07
CA LEU A 243 4.30 12.49 -39.10
C LEU A 243 5.63 13.11 -38.61
N THR A 244 5.68 13.60 -37.36
CA THR A 244 6.91 14.12 -36.75
C THR A 244 7.39 13.17 -35.66
N THR A 245 8.68 13.23 -35.33
CA THR A 245 9.22 12.61 -34.11
C THR A 245 8.99 13.45 -32.85
N LYS A 246 8.27 14.58 -32.97
CA LYS A 246 8.06 15.52 -31.86
C LYS A 246 6.97 15.00 -30.92
N THR A 247 7.20 15.22 -29.63
CA THR A 247 6.21 14.94 -28.60
C THR A 247 5.11 16.01 -28.61
N ASP A 248 3.90 15.66 -28.20
CA ASP A 248 2.87 16.66 -27.97
C ASP A 248 3.20 17.44 -26.68
N PRO A 249 3.51 18.74 -26.73
CA PRO A 249 3.95 19.48 -25.54
C PRO A 249 2.81 19.75 -24.55
N THR A 250 1.56 19.49 -24.92
CA THR A 250 0.39 19.81 -24.09
C THR A 250 0.01 18.71 -23.11
N ILE A 251 0.76 17.61 -23.08
CA ILE A 251 0.55 16.50 -22.15
C ILE A 251 1.91 15.92 -21.76
N LYS A 252 2.02 15.45 -20.52
CA LYS A 252 3.27 14.86 -20.03
C LYS A 252 3.23 13.36 -20.23
N ASN A 253 4.40 12.76 -20.47
CA ASN A 253 4.55 11.31 -20.54
C ASN A 253 5.77 10.92 -19.72
N PRO A 254 5.59 10.27 -18.56
CA PRO A 254 6.70 9.89 -17.67
C PRO A 254 7.79 9.09 -18.38
N ALA A 255 7.44 8.24 -19.35
CA ALA A 255 8.39 7.44 -20.12
C ALA A 255 9.34 8.24 -21.03
N ARG A 256 9.11 9.54 -21.19
CA ARG A 256 9.94 10.45 -21.99
C ARG A 256 10.71 11.47 -21.14
N LEU A 257 10.58 11.39 -19.82
CA LEU A 257 11.28 12.27 -18.88
C LEU A 257 12.65 11.70 -18.53
N LYS A 258 13.50 12.53 -17.93
CA LYS A 258 14.70 12.05 -17.25
C LYS A 258 14.27 11.22 -16.04
N ALA A 259 15.10 10.25 -15.65
CA ALA A 259 14.72 9.28 -14.62
C ALA A 259 14.36 9.92 -13.26
N PRO A 260 15.07 10.96 -12.77
CA PRO A 260 14.68 11.63 -11.52
C PRO A 260 13.30 12.29 -11.59
N ASP A 261 13.01 13.00 -12.68
CA ASP A 261 11.71 13.67 -12.89
C ASP A 261 10.59 12.62 -13.02
N SER A 262 10.82 11.56 -13.80
CA SER A 262 9.86 10.45 -13.93
C SER A 262 9.61 9.74 -12.60
N ALA A 263 10.63 9.62 -11.74
CA ALA A 263 10.48 8.98 -10.45
C ALA A 263 9.73 9.90 -9.47
N LEU A 264 9.91 11.22 -9.58
CA LEU A 264 9.19 12.21 -8.77
C LEU A 264 7.68 12.22 -9.07
N ASP A 265 7.28 11.94 -10.31
CA ASP A 265 5.87 11.75 -10.68
C ASP A 265 5.18 10.68 -9.83
N CYS A 266 5.90 9.60 -9.48
CA CYS A 266 5.45 8.58 -8.54
C CYS A 266 5.65 9.02 -7.08
N GLY A 267 6.77 9.71 -6.81
CA GLY A 267 7.17 10.21 -5.50
C GLY A 267 6.20 11.24 -4.90
N GLN A 268 5.35 11.90 -5.69
CA GLN A 268 4.31 12.79 -5.14
C GLN A 268 3.34 12.08 -4.18
N CYS A 269 3.22 10.74 -4.31
CA CYS A 269 2.41 9.87 -3.45
C CYS A 269 3.27 8.81 -2.73
N HIS A 270 4.17 8.14 -3.45
CA HIS A 270 4.99 7.03 -2.93
C HIS A 270 6.25 7.50 -2.18
N SER A 271 6.13 8.57 -1.39
CA SER A 271 7.24 9.10 -0.60
C SER A 271 6.79 9.65 0.73
N VAL A 272 7.74 9.77 1.65
CA VAL A 272 7.56 10.57 2.86
C VAL A 272 7.82 11.99 2.45
N TRP A 273 6.81 12.83 2.48
CA TRP A 273 6.93 14.25 2.17
C TRP A 273 6.41 15.12 3.31
N ALA A 274 6.87 16.37 3.33
CA ALA A 274 6.36 17.40 4.23
C ALA A 274 6.18 18.71 3.44
N PHE A 275 5.31 19.59 3.92
CA PHE A 275 5.16 20.93 3.35
C PHE A 275 6.39 21.77 3.67
N ASN A 276 6.82 22.62 2.74
CA ASN A 276 7.96 23.51 2.98
C ASN A 276 7.66 24.50 4.11
N ASN A 277 6.40 24.96 4.21
CA ASN A 277 5.94 25.89 5.24
C ASN A 277 4.40 25.88 5.36
N MET A 278 3.85 26.65 6.30
CA MET A 278 2.41 26.73 6.53
C MET A 278 1.65 27.42 5.38
N SER A 279 2.26 28.38 4.69
CA SER A 279 1.63 29.06 3.55
C SER A 279 1.39 28.08 2.41
N ASP A 280 2.39 27.24 2.11
CA ASP A 280 2.30 26.18 1.09
C ASP A 280 1.23 25.14 1.47
N LYS A 281 1.13 24.77 2.76
CA LYS A 281 0.05 23.89 3.25
C LYS A 281 -1.33 24.52 3.04
N ILE A 282 -1.50 25.81 3.35
CA ILE A 282 -2.77 26.53 3.17
C ILE A 282 -3.14 26.60 1.68
N ASP A 283 -2.16 26.89 0.82
CA ASP A 283 -2.36 26.94 -0.63
C ASP A 283 -2.74 25.57 -1.19
N PHE A 284 -2.00 24.52 -0.83
CA PHE A 284 -2.30 23.13 -1.19
C PHE A 284 -3.72 22.74 -0.77
N ASN A 285 -4.12 23.06 0.46
CA ASN A 285 -5.47 22.76 0.95
C ASN A 285 -6.58 23.45 0.16
N ARG A 286 -6.33 24.65 -0.37
CA ARG A 286 -7.34 25.45 -1.08
C ARG A 286 -7.40 25.14 -2.58
N HIS A 287 -6.26 24.97 -3.21
CA HIS A 287 -6.12 24.89 -4.67
C HIS A 287 -5.65 23.51 -5.16
N GLY A 288 -5.29 22.63 -4.23
CA GLY A 288 -4.67 21.33 -4.51
C GLY A 288 -3.18 21.49 -4.78
N SER A 289 -2.54 20.39 -5.18
CA SER A 289 -1.11 20.41 -5.47
C SER A 289 -0.78 21.41 -6.58
N ALA A 290 0.31 22.14 -6.40
CA ALA A 290 0.97 22.93 -7.45
C ALA A 290 1.99 22.10 -8.25
N PHE A 291 2.38 20.92 -7.74
CA PHE A 291 3.22 19.98 -8.49
C PHE A 291 2.54 19.57 -9.78
N ARG A 292 3.32 19.47 -10.87
CA ARG A 292 2.87 18.93 -12.15
C ARG A 292 3.82 17.84 -12.59
N PRO A 293 3.32 16.64 -12.93
CA PRO A 293 4.15 15.58 -13.46
C PRO A 293 5.12 16.07 -14.54
N GLY A 294 6.40 15.71 -14.41
CA GLY A 294 7.50 16.22 -15.20
C GLY A 294 8.12 17.55 -14.74
N ALA A 295 7.74 18.05 -13.56
CA ALA A 295 8.51 19.07 -12.84
C ALA A 295 9.70 18.44 -12.09
N HIS A 296 10.65 19.28 -11.69
CA HIS A 296 11.90 18.87 -11.03
C HIS A 296 11.81 18.83 -9.48
N ASP A 297 10.73 19.38 -8.91
CA ASP A 297 10.45 19.43 -7.48
C ASP A 297 8.94 19.34 -7.22
N LEU A 298 8.51 19.13 -5.97
CA LEU A 298 7.09 19.01 -5.58
C LEU A 298 6.41 20.37 -5.30
N ALA A 299 7.03 21.48 -5.68
CA ALA A 299 6.61 22.88 -5.50
C ALA A 299 6.37 23.30 -4.04
N GLN A 300 5.30 22.81 -3.41
CA GLN A 300 4.82 23.16 -2.07
C GLN A 300 5.39 22.24 -0.98
N ARG A 301 6.10 21.19 -1.38
CA ARG A 301 6.53 20.08 -0.54
C ARG A 301 7.93 19.66 -0.89
N PHE A 302 8.55 18.91 0.01
CA PHE A 302 9.82 18.23 -0.23
C PHE A 302 9.74 16.78 0.25
N VAL A 303 10.55 15.91 -0.35
CA VAL A 303 10.70 14.52 0.08
C VAL A 303 11.62 14.48 1.29
N VAL A 304 11.10 14.00 2.41
CA VAL A 304 11.82 13.94 3.68
C VAL A 304 12.73 12.73 3.69
N GLN A 305 14.04 12.97 3.85
CA GLN A 305 15.03 11.93 4.16
C GLN A 305 15.75 12.27 5.47
N PRO A 306 15.99 11.31 6.38
CA PRO A 306 16.56 11.61 7.69
C PRO A 306 18.03 12.03 7.63
N GLN A 307 18.82 11.46 6.71
CA GLN A 307 20.28 11.65 6.70
C GLN A 307 20.79 12.90 5.97
N PRO A 308 20.31 13.27 4.76
CA PRO A 308 20.89 14.39 4.05
C PRO A 308 20.65 15.72 4.80
N ALA A 309 21.63 16.62 4.71
CA ALA A 309 21.62 17.92 5.39
C ALA A 309 20.80 18.99 4.63
N ASP A 310 19.73 18.59 3.95
CA ASP A 310 18.74 19.49 3.35
C ASP A 310 17.59 19.76 4.32
N HIS A 311 16.86 20.86 4.10
CA HIS A 311 15.63 21.24 4.86
C HIS A 311 15.79 21.08 6.38
N THR A 312 16.93 21.52 6.93
CA THR A 312 17.29 21.24 8.33
C THR A 312 16.31 21.87 9.30
N GLU A 313 15.84 23.09 9.01
CA GLU A 313 14.87 23.80 9.86
C GLU A 313 13.53 23.07 9.91
N GLU A 314 13.02 22.61 8.77
CA GLU A 314 11.77 21.87 8.65
C GLU A 314 11.87 20.51 9.34
N LYS A 315 12.97 19.77 9.12
CA LYS A 315 13.18 18.48 9.77
C LYS A 315 13.32 18.62 11.28
N ASP A 316 13.98 19.67 11.76
CA ASP A 316 14.10 19.94 13.19
C ASP A 316 12.77 20.36 13.80
N PHE A 317 11.94 21.09 13.05
CA PHE A 317 10.56 21.34 13.45
C PHE A 317 9.77 20.03 13.59
N ILE A 318 9.83 19.15 12.58
CA ILE A 318 9.18 17.83 12.62
C ILE A 318 9.65 17.02 13.84
N ARG A 319 10.96 16.98 14.12
CA ARG A 319 11.48 16.27 15.31
C ARG A 319 10.91 16.80 16.62
N ARG A 320 10.65 18.11 16.70
CA ARG A 320 10.09 18.75 17.91
C ARG A 320 8.58 18.53 18.04
N THR A 321 7.84 18.56 16.94
CA THR A 321 6.36 18.50 16.96
C THR A 321 5.79 17.10 16.78
N GLU A 322 6.53 16.22 16.11
CA GLU A 322 6.14 14.84 15.80
C GLU A 322 7.32 13.90 16.12
N PRO A 323 7.61 13.61 17.40
CA PRO A 323 8.76 12.80 17.81
C PRO A 323 8.84 11.42 17.14
N ASP A 324 7.68 10.91 16.71
CA ASP A 324 7.55 9.57 16.12
C ASP A 324 7.71 9.58 14.60
N PHE A 325 7.76 10.76 13.97
CA PHE A 325 7.69 10.90 12.52
C PHE A 325 8.71 10.02 11.79
N PHE A 326 9.98 10.11 12.20
CA PHE A 326 11.07 9.39 11.55
C PHE A 326 11.08 7.91 11.91
N ARG A 327 11.00 7.55 13.20
CA ARG A 327 11.05 6.15 13.66
C ARG A 327 9.90 5.28 13.14
N SER A 328 8.74 5.88 12.87
CA SER A 328 7.58 5.22 12.27
C SER A 328 7.71 4.97 10.76
N ARG A 329 8.69 5.60 10.10
CA ARG A 329 8.81 5.56 8.63
C ARG A 329 10.15 5.00 8.16
N PHE A 330 11.20 5.15 8.96
CA PHE A 330 12.55 4.77 8.65
C PHE A 330 13.16 3.90 9.76
N TRP A 331 14.03 2.99 9.37
CA TRP A 331 15.08 2.46 10.23
C TRP A 331 16.07 3.58 10.57
N ASP A 332 16.88 3.39 11.62
CA ASP A 332 17.83 4.41 12.08
C ASP A 332 18.94 4.73 11.06
N ASP A 333 19.18 3.83 10.08
CA ASP A 333 20.05 4.09 8.93
C ASP A 333 19.37 4.91 7.80
N GLY A 334 18.11 5.29 7.98
CA GLY A 334 17.33 6.03 7.00
C GLY A 334 16.70 5.17 5.90
N MET A 335 16.85 3.85 5.93
CA MET A 335 16.08 2.98 5.02
C MET A 335 14.61 2.97 5.42
N VAL A 336 13.72 3.04 4.45
CA VAL A 336 12.27 2.99 4.69
C VAL A 336 11.85 1.65 5.33
N ARG A 337 11.02 1.73 6.37
CA ARG A 337 10.45 0.56 7.06
C ARG A 337 8.92 0.44 6.98
N VAL A 338 8.24 1.38 6.34
CA VAL A 338 6.79 1.39 6.10
C VAL A 338 6.45 1.44 4.60
N THR A 339 5.33 0.87 4.21
CA THR A 339 4.89 0.74 2.81
C THR A 339 4.39 2.06 2.23
N GLY A 340 4.29 2.14 0.89
CA GLY A 340 3.82 3.34 0.19
C GLY A 340 4.83 4.49 0.21
N ARG A 341 6.11 4.21 0.43
CA ARG A 341 7.22 5.17 0.58
C ARG A 341 8.43 4.80 -0.29
N GLU A 342 8.18 4.06 -1.37
CA GLU A 342 9.22 3.41 -2.19
C GLU A 342 10.18 4.40 -2.84
N PHE A 343 9.74 5.61 -3.18
CA PHE A 343 10.57 6.64 -3.80
C PHE A 343 11.75 7.06 -2.90
N ASN A 344 11.56 7.11 -1.58
CA ASN A 344 12.65 7.37 -0.64
C ASN A 344 13.76 6.32 -0.77
N GLY A 345 13.38 5.04 -0.90
CA GLY A 345 14.33 3.95 -1.10
C GLY A 345 15.02 4.02 -2.47
N VAL A 346 14.24 4.28 -3.52
CA VAL A 346 14.78 4.48 -4.88
C VAL A 346 15.81 5.62 -4.86
N GLN A 347 15.48 6.78 -4.29
CA GLN A 347 16.39 7.93 -4.23
C GLN A 347 17.68 7.64 -3.46
N ALA A 348 17.60 6.81 -2.41
CA ALA A 348 18.75 6.39 -1.63
C ALA A 348 19.64 5.34 -2.33
N SER A 349 19.15 4.70 -3.40
CA SER A 349 19.85 3.62 -4.10
C SER A 349 21.03 4.15 -4.92
N PRO A 350 22.18 3.44 -4.96
CA PRO A 350 23.32 3.82 -5.80
C PRO A 350 22.96 3.90 -7.30
N CYS A 351 22.08 3.03 -7.78
CA CYS A 351 21.62 3.03 -9.17
C CYS A 351 20.83 4.29 -9.55
N PHE A 352 20.13 4.92 -8.60
CA PHE A 352 19.40 6.16 -8.85
C PHE A 352 20.33 7.37 -9.00
N ARG A 353 21.45 7.39 -8.28
CA ARG A 353 22.45 8.47 -8.37
C ARG A 353 23.03 8.61 -9.78
N GLY A 354 23.00 7.56 -10.59
CA GLY A 354 23.41 7.58 -12.00
C GLY A 354 22.45 8.32 -12.95
N GLY A 355 21.24 8.66 -12.51
CA GLY A 355 20.28 9.47 -13.27
C GLY A 355 19.49 8.74 -14.37
N GLU A 356 19.72 7.45 -14.59
CA GLU A 356 19.02 6.63 -15.60
C GLU A 356 17.95 5.69 -15.02
N PHE A 357 17.98 5.43 -13.71
CA PHE A 357 17.04 4.54 -13.02
C PHE A 357 15.85 5.30 -12.45
N SER A 358 14.64 4.78 -12.64
CA SER A 358 13.37 5.30 -12.10
C SER A 358 12.39 4.16 -11.82
N CYS A 359 11.21 4.50 -11.28
CA CYS A 359 10.12 3.54 -11.04
C CYS A 359 9.75 2.77 -12.32
N ILE A 360 9.67 3.47 -13.46
CA ILE A 360 9.32 2.87 -14.74
C ILE A 360 10.45 2.07 -15.40
N SER A 361 11.63 1.96 -14.78
CA SER A 361 12.64 0.98 -15.18
C SER A 361 12.18 -0.45 -14.91
N CYS A 362 11.27 -0.65 -13.95
CA CYS A 362 10.70 -1.96 -13.59
C CYS A 362 9.17 -2.01 -13.79
N HIS A 363 8.47 -0.91 -13.53
CA HIS A 363 7.01 -0.84 -13.64
C HIS A 363 6.54 -0.29 -15.00
N GLU A 364 5.34 -0.67 -15.40
CA GLU A 364 4.62 -0.02 -16.50
C GLU A 364 3.21 0.34 -16.01
N MET A 365 2.76 1.57 -16.30
CA MET A 365 1.44 2.03 -15.84
C MET A 365 0.31 1.67 -16.80
N HIS A 366 0.66 1.27 -18.02
CA HIS A 366 -0.23 0.73 -19.02
C HIS A 366 0.37 -0.56 -19.58
N LEU A 367 -0.50 -1.52 -19.90
CA LEU A 367 -0.06 -2.81 -20.39
C LEU A 367 0.22 -2.71 -21.90
N ASP A 368 1.44 -2.34 -22.26
CA ASP A 368 1.85 -2.09 -23.65
C ASP A 368 2.19 -3.38 -24.42
N SER A 369 2.21 -4.54 -23.75
CA SER A 369 2.53 -5.85 -24.32
C SER A 369 1.40 -6.88 -24.10
N PRO A 370 0.20 -6.67 -24.67
CA PRO A 370 -0.90 -7.62 -24.54
C PRO A 370 -0.49 -8.98 -25.14
N GLY A 371 -0.43 -10.02 -24.30
CA GLY A 371 -0.04 -11.38 -24.70
C GLY A 371 1.13 -11.97 -23.91
N GLN A 372 1.95 -11.14 -23.24
CA GLN A 372 3.00 -11.64 -22.33
C GLN A 372 2.49 -11.87 -20.90
N THR A 373 1.43 -11.16 -20.51
CA THR A 373 0.73 -11.31 -19.23
C THR A 373 -0.74 -10.90 -19.38
N SER A 374 -1.61 -11.39 -18.50
CA SER A 374 -3.01 -10.93 -18.43
C SER A 374 -3.11 -9.63 -17.63
N LEU A 375 -4.17 -8.85 -17.88
CA LEU A 375 -4.45 -7.62 -17.13
C LEU A 375 -4.56 -7.87 -15.63
N GLU A 376 -5.25 -8.93 -15.24
CA GLU A 376 -5.40 -9.35 -13.84
C GLU A 376 -4.04 -9.68 -13.22
N LYS A 377 -3.23 -10.52 -13.87
CA LYS A 377 -1.90 -10.89 -13.36
C LYS A 377 -0.99 -9.66 -13.23
N TRP A 378 -0.99 -8.78 -14.23
CA TRP A 378 -0.21 -7.53 -14.19
C TRP A 378 -0.63 -6.63 -13.03
N ALA A 379 -1.93 -6.41 -12.82
CA ALA A 379 -2.43 -5.63 -11.71
C ALA A 379 -2.01 -6.22 -10.35
N HIS A 380 -2.09 -7.54 -10.19
CA HIS A 380 -1.71 -8.26 -8.96
C HIS A 380 -0.20 -8.49 -8.79
N THR A 381 0.61 -8.16 -9.79
CA THR A 381 2.09 -8.20 -9.70
C THR A 381 2.67 -6.79 -9.60
N ALA A 382 1.97 -5.90 -8.89
CA ALA A 382 2.35 -4.51 -8.68
C ALA A 382 2.62 -3.73 -9.98
N GLN A 383 1.93 -4.08 -11.07
CA GLN A 383 2.10 -3.47 -12.40
C GLN A 383 3.56 -3.53 -12.92
N LEU A 384 4.29 -4.60 -12.58
CA LEU A 384 5.61 -4.86 -13.12
C LEU A 384 5.53 -5.16 -14.62
N LYS A 385 6.49 -4.63 -15.38
CA LYS A 385 6.67 -5.03 -16.79
C LYS A 385 6.92 -6.54 -16.87
N PRO A 386 6.60 -7.18 -18.01
CA PRO A 386 6.92 -8.58 -18.22
C PRO A 386 8.38 -8.90 -17.86
N LYS A 387 8.58 -9.96 -17.07
CA LYS A 387 9.86 -10.45 -16.56
C LYS A 387 10.54 -9.56 -15.50
N MET A 388 9.98 -8.40 -15.13
CA MET A 388 10.52 -7.56 -14.05
C MET A 388 10.17 -8.07 -12.64
N ASP A 389 9.51 -9.21 -12.54
CA ASP A 389 9.45 -10.05 -11.33
C ASP A 389 10.67 -11.00 -11.23
N SER A 390 11.63 -10.88 -12.16
CA SER A 390 12.85 -11.69 -12.25
C SER A 390 14.12 -10.87 -12.33
N ASP A 391 15.27 -11.54 -12.16
CA ASP A 391 16.60 -10.90 -12.21
C ASP A 391 16.88 -10.19 -13.54
N ALA A 392 16.08 -10.45 -14.57
CA ALA A 392 16.05 -9.65 -15.79
C ALA A 392 15.97 -8.14 -15.50
N ALA A 393 15.29 -7.71 -14.42
CA ALA A 393 15.22 -6.32 -14.00
C ALA A 393 16.58 -5.71 -13.64
N CYS A 394 17.41 -6.45 -12.92
CA CYS A 394 18.76 -6.03 -12.54
C CYS A 394 19.72 -6.17 -13.73
N LEU A 395 19.57 -7.25 -14.49
CA LEU A 395 20.42 -7.57 -15.64
C LEU A 395 20.22 -6.64 -16.84
N GLN A 396 19.23 -5.74 -16.82
CA GLN A 396 19.12 -4.64 -17.80
C GLN A 396 20.44 -3.85 -17.88
N CYS A 397 21.00 -3.54 -16.71
CA CYS A 397 22.24 -2.78 -16.55
C CYS A 397 23.41 -3.67 -16.08
N HIS A 398 23.16 -4.69 -15.24
CA HIS A 398 24.20 -5.54 -14.66
C HIS A 398 24.49 -6.82 -15.50
N ARG A 399 24.61 -6.67 -16.82
CA ARG A 399 24.67 -7.80 -17.76
C ARG A 399 25.81 -8.79 -17.48
N THR A 400 26.95 -8.30 -16.98
CA THR A 400 28.12 -9.12 -16.66
C THR A 400 27.88 -10.11 -15.52
N MET A 401 26.88 -9.85 -14.66
CA MET A 401 26.53 -10.76 -13.57
C MET A 401 25.81 -12.03 -14.06
N ALA A 402 25.23 -12.00 -15.26
CA ALA A 402 24.47 -13.13 -15.79
C ALA A 402 25.34 -14.37 -16.04
N THR A 403 26.63 -14.20 -16.36
CA THR A 403 27.49 -15.30 -16.79
C THR A 403 28.05 -16.15 -15.64
N ASN A 404 28.08 -15.63 -14.42
CA ASN A 404 28.57 -16.35 -13.25
C ASN A 404 27.78 -15.98 -11.99
N ILE A 405 26.45 -16.13 -12.05
CA ILE A 405 25.59 -15.76 -10.92
C ILE A 405 25.94 -16.53 -9.65
N SER A 406 26.21 -17.83 -9.73
CA SER A 406 26.61 -18.64 -8.57
C SER A 406 27.94 -18.21 -7.96
N GLY A 407 28.89 -17.73 -8.77
CA GLY A 407 30.12 -17.16 -8.26
C GLY A 407 29.94 -15.82 -7.56
N HIS A 408 28.90 -15.06 -7.93
CA HIS A 408 28.53 -13.83 -7.23
C HIS A 408 27.71 -14.10 -5.97
N THR A 409 26.69 -14.96 -6.05
CA THR A 409 25.71 -15.15 -4.97
C THR A 409 26.13 -16.22 -3.97
N HIS A 410 27.09 -17.09 -4.33
CA HIS A 410 27.47 -18.29 -3.59
C HIS A 410 26.31 -19.28 -3.36
N HIS A 411 25.28 -19.21 -4.22
CA HIS A 411 24.15 -20.11 -4.23
C HIS A 411 24.03 -20.85 -5.56
N VAL A 412 23.30 -21.97 -5.58
CA VAL A 412 22.93 -22.66 -6.82
C VAL A 412 22.18 -21.69 -7.74
N ALA A 413 22.51 -21.67 -9.02
CA ALA A 413 22.05 -20.64 -9.98
C ALA A 413 20.52 -20.46 -10.01
N ASP A 414 19.76 -21.56 -9.98
CA ASP A 414 18.29 -21.51 -10.05
C ASP A 414 17.60 -21.45 -8.68
N SER A 415 18.37 -21.31 -7.59
CA SER A 415 17.82 -21.24 -6.24
C SER A 415 17.32 -19.84 -5.87
N SER A 416 16.47 -19.77 -4.85
CA SER A 416 16.00 -18.48 -4.29
C SER A 416 17.16 -17.59 -3.82
N GLY A 417 18.28 -18.17 -3.37
CA GLY A 417 19.47 -17.43 -2.96
C GLY A 417 20.24 -16.77 -4.12
N SER A 418 19.98 -17.17 -5.37
CA SER A 418 20.59 -16.53 -6.55
C SER A 418 19.74 -15.40 -7.15
N ARG A 419 18.61 -15.06 -6.51
CA ARG A 419 17.74 -13.96 -6.94
C ARG A 419 18.31 -12.63 -6.43
N CYS A 420 18.67 -11.73 -7.34
CA CYS A 420 19.20 -10.40 -7.03
C CYS A 420 18.32 -9.67 -6.01
N TYR A 421 17.00 -9.75 -6.19
CA TYR A 421 16.00 -9.15 -5.30
C TYR A 421 16.11 -9.61 -3.85
N ASN A 422 16.43 -10.88 -3.59
CA ASN A 422 16.39 -11.41 -2.23
C ASN A 422 17.54 -10.88 -1.37
N CYS A 423 18.68 -10.56 -1.99
CA CYS A 423 19.82 -9.93 -1.33
C CYS A 423 19.75 -8.41 -1.37
N HIS A 424 19.50 -7.84 -2.55
CA HIS A 424 19.62 -6.40 -2.77
C HIS A 424 18.34 -5.59 -2.53
N MET A 425 17.19 -6.27 -2.41
CA MET A 425 15.90 -5.66 -2.08
C MET A 425 15.19 -6.52 -1.02
N PRO A 426 15.79 -6.66 0.19
CA PRO A 426 15.30 -7.56 1.22
C PRO A 426 13.93 -7.09 1.75
N ARG A 427 13.18 -8.01 2.37
CA ARG A 427 11.86 -7.71 2.93
C ARG A 427 11.99 -7.10 4.32
N THR A 428 12.32 -5.82 4.36
CA THR A 428 12.56 -5.04 5.58
C THR A 428 11.55 -3.89 5.76
N THR A 429 10.51 -3.86 4.93
CA THR A 429 9.44 -2.87 4.95
C THR A 429 8.14 -3.59 5.35
N PHE A 430 7.33 -2.99 6.21
CA PHE A 430 6.09 -3.60 6.70
C PHE A 430 4.90 -2.67 6.56
N GLY A 431 3.76 -3.22 6.15
CA GLY A 431 2.49 -2.50 6.07
C GLY A 431 1.40 -3.39 5.48
N LEU A 432 0.14 -3.05 5.73
CA LEU A 432 -1.03 -3.82 5.28
C LEU A 432 -0.95 -5.32 5.62
N LEU A 433 -0.44 -5.65 6.81
CA LEU A 433 -0.23 -7.03 7.29
C LEU A 433 0.67 -7.88 6.36
N HIS A 434 1.72 -7.26 5.82
CA HIS A 434 2.65 -7.94 4.92
C HIS A 434 4.07 -7.35 4.99
N ALA A 435 5.09 -8.21 4.83
CA ALA A 435 6.46 -7.78 4.62
C ALA A 435 6.73 -7.53 3.12
N MET A 436 7.08 -6.29 2.79
CA MET A 436 7.36 -5.82 1.43
C MET A 436 8.86 -5.62 1.20
N ARG A 437 9.25 -5.69 -0.07
CA ARG A 437 10.65 -5.45 -0.47
C ARG A 437 11.01 -3.99 -0.26
N SER A 438 12.17 -3.75 0.33
CA SER A 438 12.81 -2.44 0.28
C SER A 438 13.09 -2.08 -1.18
N HIS A 439 12.76 -0.85 -1.55
CA HIS A 439 13.14 -0.27 -2.84
C HIS A 439 14.48 0.46 -2.78
N GLN A 440 15.16 0.42 -1.65
CA GLN A 440 16.56 0.82 -1.55
C GLN A 440 17.44 -0.36 -1.93
N VAL A 441 17.98 -0.30 -3.16
CA VAL A 441 18.91 -1.31 -3.68
C VAL A 441 20.25 -1.14 -2.99
N SER A 442 20.63 -2.09 -2.13
CA SER A 442 21.87 -2.05 -1.36
C SER A 442 22.54 -3.42 -1.29
N SER A 443 23.81 -3.48 -0.89
CA SER A 443 24.47 -4.76 -0.58
C SER A 443 24.17 -5.18 0.87
N PRO A 444 23.93 -6.48 1.15
CA PRO A 444 23.74 -6.97 2.51
C PRO A 444 24.97 -6.73 3.39
N THR A 445 24.74 -6.37 4.64
CA THR A 445 25.78 -6.32 5.68
C THR A 445 25.20 -6.78 7.00
N VAL A 446 26.06 -7.24 7.93
CA VAL A 446 25.63 -7.52 9.32
C VAL A 446 25.57 -6.24 10.16
N VAL A 447 26.28 -5.19 9.75
CA VAL A 447 26.35 -3.91 10.48
C VAL A 447 24.96 -3.28 10.62
N GLU A 448 24.08 -3.43 9.62
CA GLU A 448 22.72 -2.89 9.66
C GLU A 448 21.86 -3.51 10.76
N SER A 449 22.06 -4.81 11.02
CA SER A 449 21.37 -5.53 12.08
C SER A 449 21.89 -5.16 13.47
N ILE A 450 23.21 -5.00 13.61
CA ILE A 450 23.84 -4.65 14.90
C ILE A 450 23.52 -3.22 15.30
N ASN A 451 23.69 -2.27 14.37
CA ASN A 451 23.62 -0.84 14.70
C ASN A 451 22.18 -0.31 14.72
N TYR A 452 21.29 -0.88 13.90
CA TYR A 452 19.97 -0.29 13.64
C TYR A 452 18.81 -1.28 13.81
N GLY A 453 19.11 -2.53 14.18
CA GLY A 453 18.10 -3.58 14.34
C GLY A 453 17.46 -4.05 13.02
N ARG A 454 17.87 -3.53 11.86
CA ARG A 454 17.26 -3.91 10.57
C ARG A 454 17.64 -5.36 10.23
N PRO A 455 16.66 -6.27 10.00
CA PRO A 455 16.97 -7.63 9.59
C PRO A 455 17.75 -7.65 8.28
N ASN A 456 18.88 -8.37 8.23
CA ASN A 456 19.67 -8.49 7.02
C ASN A 456 19.16 -9.59 6.08
N ALA A 457 19.48 -9.45 4.79
CA ALA A 457 18.99 -10.34 3.75
C ALA A 457 19.30 -11.83 3.96
N CYS A 458 20.47 -12.16 4.55
CA CYS A 458 20.88 -13.54 4.76
C CYS A 458 20.01 -14.22 5.82
N ASN A 459 19.84 -13.56 6.97
CA ASN A 459 19.07 -14.09 8.09
C ASN A 459 17.54 -14.01 7.89
N LEU A 460 17.05 -13.47 6.76
CA LEU A 460 15.65 -13.59 6.32
C LEU A 460 15.37 -14.91 5.58
N CYS A 461 16.39 -15.62 5.10
CA CYS A 461 16.30 -16.99 4.57
C CYS A 461 16.86 -18.01 5.56
N HIS A 462 18.05 -17.73 6.09
CA HIS A 462 18.77 -18.55 7.07
C HIS A 462 18.33 -18.20 8.49
N LEU A 463 17.04 -18.37 8.77
CA LEU A 463 16.41 -17.99 10.05
C LEU A 463 17.07 -18.69 11.25
N ASN A 464 17.65 -19.87 11.06
CA ASN A 464 18.33 -20.66 12.09
C ASN A 464 19.80 -20.26 12.32
N GLN A 465 20.34 -19.33 11.55
CA GLN A 465 21.74 -18.93 11.65
C GLN A 465 21.93 -17.66 12.49
N THR A 466 23.11 -17.54 13.11
CA THR A 466 23.50 -16.38 13.92
C THR A 466 24.00 -15.21 13.06
N LEU A 467 24.16 -14.02 13.65
CA LEU A 467 24.81 -12.91 12.95
C LEU A 467 26.31 -13.18 12.74
N ALA A 468 26.96 -13.92 13.65
CA ALA A 468 28.34 -14.34 13.47
C ALA A 468 28.53 -15.25 12.26
N TRP A 469 27.60 -16.18 12.02
CA TRP A 469 27.61 -17.01 10.82
C TRP A 469 27.54 -16.14 9.56
N THR A 470 26.60 -15.19 9.52
CA THR A 470 26.45 -14.27 8.38
C THR A 470 27.72 -13.44 8.17
N ALA A 471 28.28 -12.88 9.25
CA ALA A 471 29.48 -12.07 9.18
C ALA A 471 30.67 -12.86 8.62
N GLN A 472 30.87 -14.11 9.08
CA GLN A 472 31.93 -14.99 8.56
C GLN A 472 31.74 -15.30 7.07
N LYS A 473 30.50 -15.51 6.60
CA LYS A 473 30.24 -15.72 5.17
C LYS A 473 30.52 -14.48 4.35
N LEU A 474 30.09 -13.31 4.81
CA LEU A 474 30.35 -12.04 4.11
C LEU A 474 31.85 -11.69 4.06
N GLU A 475 32.60 -11.95 5.13
CA GLU A 475 34.05 -11.78 5.14
C GLU A 475 34.73 -12.74 4.16
N ALA A 476 34.38 -14.04 4.21
CA ALA A 476 35.00 -15.04 3.35
C ALA A 476 34.68 -14.85 1.86
N TRP A 477 33.49 -14.34 1.52
CA TRP A 477 33.03 -14.20 0.14
C TRP A 477 33.30 -12.84 -0.48
N TYR A 478 33.16 -11.77 0.31
CA TYR A 478 33.19 -10.39 -0.18
C TYR A 478 34.21 -9.51 0.55
N HIS A 479 34.98 -10.08 1.49
CA HIS A 479 35.96 -9.35 2.30
C HIS A 479 35.35 -8.19 3.11
N GLU A 480 34.07 -8.33 3.47
CA GLU A 480 33.40 -7.41 4.40
C GLU A 480 34.05 -7.51 5.80
N PRO A 481 34.38 -6.37 6.45
CA PRO A 481 35.00 -6.39 7.77
C PRO A 481 34.11 -7.07 8.82
N MET A 482 34.69 -7.95 9.62
CA MET A 482 34.00 -8.57 10.75
C MET A 482 33.64 -7.50 11.80
N PRO A 483 32.34 -7.27 12.09
CA PRO A 483 31.94 -6.31 13.11
C PRO A 483 32.18 -6.85 14.53
N GLN A 484 32.07 -5.98 15.52
CA GLN A 484 31.99 -6.41 16.91
C GLN A 484 30.64 -7.09 17.17
N LEU A 485 30.69 -8.36 17.58
CA LEU A 485 29.52 -9.20 17.82
C LEU A 485 29.38 -9.50 19.32
N SER A 486 28.17 -9.31 19.85
CA SER A 486 27.83 -9.69 21.23
C SER A 486 27.84 -11.21 21.42
N SER A 487 27.64 -11.68 22.65
CA SER A 487 27.51 -13.12 22.92
C SER A 487 26.27 -13.70 22.23
N ASP A 488 25.14 -12.99 22.25
CA ASP A 488 23.90 -13.45 21.61
C ASP A 488 24.08 -13.51 20.08
N ASP A 489 24.73 -12.51 19.47
CA ASP A 489 25.01 -12.48 18.02
C ASP A 489 25.86 -13.65 17.53
N ARG A 490 26.64 -14.26 18.44
CA ARG A 490 27.50 -15.40 18.15
C ARG A 490 26.80 -16.74 18.33
N ASN A 491 25.88 -16.82 19.29
CA ASN A 491 25.39 -18.10 19.80
C ASN A 491 23.88 -18.32 19.62
N ILE A 492 23.12 -17.29 19.25
CA ILE A 492 21.66 -17.35 19.09
C ILE A 492 21.31 -16.93 17.67
N ALA A 493 20.46 -17.71 17.02
CA ALA A 493 19.97 -17.42 15.69
C ALA A 493 19.35 -16.03 15.64
N ALA A 494 19.67 -15.23 14.61
CA ALA A 494 19.26 -13.84 14.55
C ALA A 494 17.73 -13.70 14.55
N ALA A 495 17.02 -14.60 13.87
CA ALA A 495 15.56 -14.63 13.86
C ALA A 495 14.96 -14.92 15.25
N VAL A 496 15.60 -15.74 16.07
CA VAL A 496 15.17 -16.00 17.46
C VAL A 496 15.30 -14.74 18.30
N GLN A 497 16.41 -14.00 18.16
CA GLN A 497 16.57 -12.73 18.84
C GLN A 497 15.49 -11.72 18.41
N TRP A 498 15.27 -11.56 17.11
CA TRP A 498 14.29 -10.61 16.58
C TRP A 498 12.85 -10.96 16.94
N ILE A 499 12.44 -12.24 16.91
CA ILE A 499 11.05 -12.63 17.22
C ILE A 499 10.73 -12.62 18.72
N VAL A 500 11.73 -12.84 19.59
CA VAL A 500 11.52 -12.87 21.04
C VAL A 500 11.74 -11.49 21.68
N LYS A 501 12.88 -10.85 21.37
CA LYS A 501 13.34 -9.61 22.02
C LYS A 501 13.37 -8.37 21.12
N GLY A 502 13.20 -8.51 19.81
CA GLY A 502 13.15 -7.37 18.90
C GLY A 502 11.92 -6.48 19.11
N ASP A 503 11.94 -5.29 18.49
CA ASP A 503 10.79 -4.37 18.44
C ASP A 503 9.61 -5.00 17.68
N ALA A 504 8.41 -4.40 17.79
CA ALA A 504 7.22 -4.98 17.18
C ALA A 504 7.32 -5.12 15.65
N GLY A 505 8.09 -4.26 14.97
CA GLY A 505 8.31 -4.35 13.53
C GLY A 505 9.26 -5.49 13.15
N GLN A 506 10.32 -5.71 13.94
CA GLN A 506 11.18 -6.88 13.79
C GLN A 506 10.37 -8.17 14.02
N ARG A 507 9.56 -8.22 15.08
CA ARG A 507 8.71 -9.40 15.36
C ARG A 507 7.71 -9.67 14.24
N ALA A 508 7.06 -8.65 13.68
CA ALA A 508 6.15 -8.80 12.54
C ALA A 508 6.89 -9.32 11.29
N LEU A 509 8.05 -8.75 10.95
CA LEU A 509 8.85 -9.19 9.81
C LEU A 509 9.30 -10.64 9.93
N ILE A 510 9.71 -11.08 11.12
CA ILE A 510 10.15 -12.46 11.35
C ILE A 510 8.97 -13.44 11.45
N ALA A 511 7.86 -13.05 12.07
CA ALA A 511 6.64 -13.84 12.07
C ALA A 511 6.18 -14.11 10.64
N TRP A 512 6.14 -13.07 9.78
CA TRP A 512 5.86 -13.21 8.35
C TRP A 512 6.94 -14.04 7.63
N GLY A 513 8.23 -13.79 7.92
CA GLY A 513 9.37 -14.46 7.28
C GLY A 513 9.41 -15.96 7.53
N MET A 514 8.96 -16.41 8.70
CA MET A 514 8.79 -17.82 9.04
C MET A 514 7.71 -18.53 8.18
N GLY A 515 6.77 -17.80 7.60
CA GLY A 515 5.81 -18.29 6.59
C GLY A 515 6.34 -18.29 5.15
N TRP A 516 7.47 -17.62 4.90
CA TRP A 516 8.01 -17.52 3.54
C TRP A 516 8.64 -18.84 3.09
N GLU A 517 8.14 -19.40 1.98
CA GLU A 517 8.54 -20.71 1.46
C GLU A 517 10.06 -20.87 1.31
N SER A 518 10.76 -19.83 0.85
CA SER A 518 12.23 -19.88 0.68
C SER A 518 12.96 -19.97 2.01
N ALA A 519 12.48 -19.26 3.04
CA ALA A 519 13.06 -19.31 4.37
C ALA A 519 12.82 -20.68 5.02
N GLN A 520 11.61 -21.23 4.91
CA GLN A 520 11.31 -22.58 5.42
C GLN A 520 12.15 -23.67 4.77
N LYS A 521 12.31 -23.63 3.43
CA LYS A 521 13.15 -24.60 2.71
C LYS A 521 14.63 -24.50 3.12
N THR A 522 15.08 -23.31 3.49
CA THR A 522 16.49 -23.04 3.82
C THR A 522 16.82 -23.34 5.28
N ALA A 523 15.95 -22.92 6.20
CA ALA A 523 16.17 -23.02 7.64
C ALA A 523 15.57 -24.30 8.28
N GLY A 524 14.76 -25.06 7.53
CA GLY A 524 13.95 -26.15 8.08
C GLY A 524 12.70 -25.65 8.80
N ARG A 525 11.73 -26.54 9.00
CA ARG A 525 10.39 -26.20 9.55
C ARG A 525 10.21 -26.54 11.02
N ASP A 526 10.88 -27.59 11.51
CA ASP A 526 10.49 -28.23 12.78
C ASP A 526 10.62 -27.31 14.00
N TRP A 527 11.60 -26.39 13.96
CA TRP A 527 11.83 -25.43 15.03
C TRP A 527 10.97 -24.17 14.93
N ILE A 528 10.28 -23.93 13.81
CA ILE A 528 9.51 -22.71 13.54
C ILE A 528 8.16 -22.72 14.31
N TYR A 529 7.51 -23.87 14.41
CA TYR A 529 6.20 -24.02 15.07
C TYR A 529 6.10 -23.34 16.45
N PRO A 530 6.98 -23.64 17.43
CA PRO A 530 6.85 -23.06 18.77
C PRO A 530 6.98 -21.53 18.77
N TYR A 531 7.80 -20.96 17.88
CA TYR A 531 7.94 -19.51 17.75
C TYR A 531 6.71 -18.84 17.15
N LEU A 532 6.11 -19.42 16.11
CA LEU A 532 4.86 -18.90 15.52
C LEU A 532 3.70 -18.99 16.53
N ILE A 533 3.56 -20.13 17.21
CA ILE A 533 2.52 -20.32 18.24
C ILE A 533 2.71 -19.34 19.40
N TYR A 534 3.96 -19.10 19.82
CA TYR A 534 4.27 -18.05 20.80
C TYR A 534 3.86 -16.65 20.30
N SER A 535 4.21 -16.29 19.06
CA SER A 535 3.90 -14.98 18.48
C SER A 535 2.41 -14.73 18.22
N MET A 536 1.57 -15.78 18.17
CA MET A 536 0.12 -15.61 18.19
C MET A 536 -0.41 -15.00 19.49
N SER A 537 0.40 -14.92 20.54
CA SER A 537 0.10 -14.21 21.80
C SER A 537 0.77 -12.83 21.91
N ASP A 538 1.34 -12.30 20.83
CA ASP A 538 2.01 -11.00 20.85
C ASP A 538 1.03 -9.85 21.18
N PRO A 539 1.45 -8.81 21.91
CA PRO A 539 0.61 -7.64 22.18
C PRO A 539 0.08 -6.94 20.92
N TYR A 540 0.82 -6.98 19.80
CA TYR A 540 0.43 -6.36 18.54
C TYR A 540 -0.40 -7.30 17.68
N ALA A 541 -1.61 -6.88 17.31
CA ALA A 541 -2.52 -7.68 16.49
C ALA A 541 -1.91 -8.06 15.13
N ALA A 542 -1.13 -7.17 14.51
CA ALA A 542 -0.44 -7.47 13.26
C ALA A 542 0.56 -8.62 13.39
N VAL A 543 1.34 -8.69 14.47
CA VAL A 543 2.26 -9.80 14.75
C VAL A 543 1.49 -11.10 14.91
N ARG A 544 0.34 -11.07 15.61
CA ARG A 544 -0.53 -12.24 15.78
C ARG A 544 -1.10 -12.72 14.44
N PHE A 545 -1.51 -11.80 13.57
CA PHE A 545 -1.99 -12.12 12.23
C PHE A 545 -0.91 -12.80 11.39
N ASP A 546 0.29 -12.21 11.29
CA ASP A 546 1.39 -12.77 10.52
C ASP A 546 1.85 -14.13 11.08
N ALA A 547 1.87 -14.28 12.40
CA ALA A 547 2.20 -15.54 13.05
C ALA A 547 1.19 -16.65 12.70
N TRP A 548 -0.11 -16.33 12.76
CA TRP A 548 -1.18 -17.25 12.39
C TRP A 548 -1.13 -17.62 10.91
N LYS A 549 -1.03 -16.65 10.01
CA LYS A 549 -0.97 -16.91 8.56
C LYS A 549 0.28 -17.72 8.20
N SER A 550 1.40 -17.45 8.85
CA SER A 550 2.63 -18.23 8.67
C SER A 550 2.49 -19.64 9.22
N LEU A 551 1.80 -19.83 10.34
CA LEU A 551 1.53 -21.16 10.91
C LEU A 551 0.68 -22.00 9.96
N GLN A 552 -0.29 -21.40 9.27
CA GLN A 552 -1.12 -22.08 8.26
C GLN A 552 -0.31 -22.58 7.05
N THR A 553 0.90 -22.08 6.82
CA THR A 553 1.78 -22.60 5.75
C THR A 553 2.51 -23.90 6.16
N LEU A 554 2.49 -24.25 7.45
CA LEU A 554 3.16 -25.43 7.98
C LEU A 554 2.24 -26.66 8.00
N PRO A 555 2.79 -27.87 7.75
CA PRO A 555 2.02 -29.11 7.85
C PRO A 555 1.23 -29.25 9.16
N GLY A 556 -0.03 -29.69 9.06
CA GLY A 556 -0.91 -29.91 10.21
C GLY A 556 -1.67 -28.67 10.71
N PHE A 557 -1.42 -27.48 10.16
CA PHE A 557 -2.06 -26.22 10.55
C PHE A 557 -2.77 -25.47 9.41
N SER A 558 -2.84 -26.01 8.19
CA SER A 558 -3.46 -25.37 7.02
C SER A 558 -4.84 -24.77 7.28
N ASP A 559 -5.67 -25.50 8.03
CA ASP A 559 -7.05 -25.14 8.35
C ASP A 559 -7.22 -24.63 9.79
N PHE A 560 -6.12 -24.30 10.46
CA PHE A 560 -6.16 -23.81 11.84
C PHE A 560 -6.86 -22.45 11.88
N SER A 561 -7.99 -22.37 12.58
CA SER A 561 -8.78 -21.15 12.75
C SER A 561 -8.27 -20.35 13.94
N PHE A 562 -8.13 -19.04 13.76
CA PHE A 562 -7.71 -18.13 14.83
C PHE A 562 -8.28 -16.74 14.62
N THR A 563 -8.90 -16.20 15.67
CA THR A 563 -9.37 -14.82 15.70
C THR A 563 -8.28 -13.95 16.32
N TYR A 564 -7.36 -13.44 15.51
CA TYR A 564 -6.21 -12.65 15.98
C TYR A 564 -6.59 -11.34 16.69
N THR A 565 -7.84 -10.91 16.55
CA THR A 565 -8.43 -9.71 17.17
C THR A 565 -9.16 -10.01 18.48
N ALA A 566 -9.16 -11.26 18.94
CA ALA A 566 -9.83 -11.69 20.17
C ALA A 566 -9.20 -11.09 21.45
N ALA A 567 -9.89 -11.28 22.57
CA ALA A 567 -9.36 -10.95 23.89
C ALA A 567 -8.22 -11.89 24.32
N ASP A 568 -7.36 -11.42 25.21
CA ASP A 568 -6.12 -12.09 25.60
C ASP A 568 -6.33 -13.47 26.25
N ASP A 569 -7.44 -13.66 26.96
CA ASP A 569 -7.82 -14.95 27.57
C ASP A 569 -8.11 -16.01 26.51
N LEU A 570 -8.92 -15.66 25.50
CA LEU A 570 -9.22 -16.55 24.38
C LEU A 570 -7.97 -16.82 23.53
N ILE A 571 -7.13 -15.82 23.31
CA ILE A 571 -5.83 -16.01 22.63
C ILE A 571 -4.95 -16.99 23.40
N SER A 572 -4.89 -16.87 24.73
CA SER A 572 -4.09 -17.76 25.58
C SER A 572 -4.58 -19.21 25.50
N GLU A 573 -5.90 -19.44 25.49
CA GLU A 573 -6.49 -20.77 25.33
C GLU A 573 -6.14 -21.39 23.96
N VAL A 574 -6.35 -20.63 22.88
CA VAL A 574 -6.13 -21.13 21.51
C VAL A 574 -4.63 -21.39 21.24
N THR A 575 -3.74 -20.56 21.78
CA THR A 575 -2.29 -20.77 21.65
C THR A 575 -1.81 -21.97 22.44
N ALA A 576 -2.35 -22.21 23.64
CA ALA A 576 -2.08 -23.45 24.39
C ALA A 576 -2.56 -24.69 23.64
N TYR A 577 -3.76 -24.65 23.05
CA TYR A 577 -4.26 -25.73 22.19
C TYR A 577 -3.38 -25.97 20.97
N ALA A 578 -2.96 -24.90 20.27
CA ALA A 578 -2.05 -25.00 19.13
C ALA A 578 -0.71 -25.66 19.54
N TYR A 579 -0.17 -25.29 20.70
CA TYR A 579 1.06 -25.87 21.21
C TYR A 579 0.93 -27.36 21.53
N GLU A 580 -0.14 -27.77 22.21
CA GLU A 580 -0.43 -29.17 22.51
C GLU A 580 -0.65 -30.00 21.25
N LYS A 581 -1.38 -29.46 20.27
CA LYS A 581 -1.56 -30.07 18.95
C LYS A 581 -0.21 -30.31 18.28
N TRP A 582 0.65 -29.29 18.22
CA TRP A 582 1.98 -29.45 17.64
C TRP A 582 2.79 -30.51 18.38
N LEU A 583 2.87 -30.42 19.71
CA LEU A 583 3.69 -31.29 20.54
C LEU A 583 3.29 -32.77 20.44
N ARG A 584 1.99 -33.06 20.35
CA ARG A 584 1.45 -34.43 20.37
C ARG A 584 1.21 -35.04 18.99
N GLU A 585 0.81 -34.24 18.01
CA GLU A 585 0.33 -34.75 16.71
C GLU A 585 1.31 -34.51 15.56
N ILE A 586 2.16 -33.47 15.65
CA ILE A 586 2.92 -32.97 14.49
C ILE A 586 4.43 -33.07 14.70
N ARG A 587 4.94 -32.75 15.89
CA ARG A 587 6.36 -32.77 16.21
C ARG A 587 6.94 -34.16 15.96
N ASP A 588 7.98 -34.25 15.14
CA ASP A 588 8.79 -35.48 15.02
C ASP A 588 9.64 -35.66 16.29
N PRO A 589 9.44 -36.73 17.08
CA PRO A 589 10.25 -36.99 18.27
C PRO A 589 11.73 -37.22 17.97
N ASN A 590 12.10 -37.47 16.71
CA ASN A 590 13.49 -37.64 16.27
C ASN A 590 14.09 -36.35 15.69
N ALA A 591 13.33 -35.25 15.66
CA ALA A 591 13.85 -33.97 15.18
C ALA A 591 15.05 -33.54 16.03
N THR A 592 16.12 -33.07 15.36
CA THR A 592 17.28 -32.50 16.03
C THR A 592 17.27 -31.00 15.85
N TYR A 593 17.21 -30.27 16.97
CA TYR A 593 17.20 -28.82 16.98
C TYR A 593 18.62 -28.25 17.09
N GLN A 594 18.91 -27.21 16.32
CA GLN A 594 20.20 -26.53 16.40
C GLN A 594 20.30 -25.75 17.72
N PRO A 595 21.45 -25.79 18.44
CA PRO A 595 21.60 -25.08 19.70
C PRO A 595 21.25 -23.59 19.63
N GLU A 596 21.48 -22.97 18.47
CA GLU A 596 21.22 -21.58 18.11
C GLU A 596 19.72 -21.25 18.07
N THR A 597 18.84 -22.23 17.85
CA THR A 597 17.38 -22.04 17.84
C THR A 597 16.78 -22.05 19.24
N VAL A 598 17.59 -22.19 20.29
CA VAL A 598 17.17 -22.10 21.71
C VAL A 598 16.06 -23.11 22.06
N LEU A 599 16.06 -24.26 21.38
CA LEU A 599 15.22 -25.40 21.73
C LEU A 599 16.08 -26.49 22.37
N ASP A 600 15.49 -27.26 23.28
CA ASP A 600 16.06 -28.51 23.77
C ASP A 600 15.75 -29.69 22.81
N ALA A 601 16.19 -30.89 23.16
CA ALA A 601 15.95 -32.08 22.34
C ALA A 601 14.45 -32.45 22.21
N ASP A 602 13.62 -31.98 23.14
CA ASP A 602 12.18 -32.17 23.10
C ASP A 602 11.45 -31.03 22.37
N GLY A 603 12.18 -30.06 21.81
CA GLY A 603 11.59 -28.91 21.14
C GLY A 603 10.98 -27.89 22.10
N HIS A 604 11.21 -28.02 23.41
CA HIS A 604 10.84 -26.98 24.36
C HIS A 604 11.87 -25.85 24.32
N PHE A 605 11.42 -24.63 24.60
CA PHE A 605 12.34 -23.52 24.79
C PHE A 605 13.31 -23.79 25.94
N ARG A 606 14.61 -23.58 25.73
CA ARG A 606 15.59 -23.54 26.83
C ARG A 606 15.25 -22.36 27.73
N GLN A 607 14.61 -22.65 28.86
CA GLN A 607 13.86 -21.66 29.64
C GLN A 607 14.71 -20.51 30.16
N ASP A 608 15.94 -20.78 30.58
CA ASP A 608 16.89 -19.76 31.07
C ASP A 608 17.20 -18.71 29.99
N ILE A 609 17.49 -19.15 28.77
CA ILE A 609 17.81 -18.26 27.64
C ILE A 609 16.54 -17.58 27.14
N PHE A 610 15.45 -18.32 26.96
CA PHE A 610 14.22 -17.78 26.41
C PHE A 610 13.60 -16.72 27.33
N GLN A 611 13.55 -16.95 28.64
CA GLN A 611 13.03 -15.95 29.59
C GLN A 611 13.94 -14.72 29.66
N ARG A 612 15.27 -14.89 29.58
CA ARG A 612 16.19 -13.75 29.47
C ARG A 612 15.90 -12.91 28.23
N LEU A 613 15.85 -13.52 27.04
CA LEU A 613 15.53 -12.81 25.80
C LEU A 613 14.17 -12.11 25.91
N ARG A 614 13.15 -12.80 26.42
CA ARG A 614 11.82 -12.22 26.61
C ARG A 614 11.83 -11.01 27.55
N SER A 615 12.64 -11.05 28.62
CA SER A 615 12.79 -9.91 29.55
C SER A 615 13.55 -8.72 28.95
N GLU A 616 14.36 -8.96 27.91
CA GLU A 616 15.09 -7.94 27.15
C GLU A 616 14.28 -7.38 25.97
N ARG A 617 12.99 -7.74 25.85
CA ARG A 617 12.16 -7.32 24.71
C ARG A 617 12.09 -5.81 24.58
N ASP A 618 12.31 -5.31 23.37
CA ASP A 618 12.04 -3.91 23.03
C ASP A 618 10.52 -3.69 22.88
N ASP A 619 9.90 -3.24 23.97
CA ASP A 619 8.49 -2.86 24.05
C ASP A 619 8.25 -1.38 23.74
N LYS A 620 9.21 -0.68 23.12
CA LYS A 620 8.96 0.68 22.63
C LYS A 620 7.73 0.66 21.71
N PRO A 621 6.82 1.65 21.84
CA PRO A 621 5.70 1.78 20.93
C PRO A 621 6.20 1.97 19.49
N ILE A 622 5.77 1.09 18.59
CA ILE A 622 6.05 1.17 17.15
C ILE A 622 4.73 1.39 16.43
N ILE A 623 4.69 2.39 15.55
CA ILE A 623 3.57 2.65 14.65
C ILE A 623 4.09 2.54 13.23
N LEU A 624 3.70 1.51 12.48
CA LEU A 624 3.90 1.40 11.03
C LEU A 624 2.52 1.39 10.38
N ALA A 625 2.07 2.59 9.99
CA ALA A 625 0.83 2.84 9.27
C ALA A 625 1.13 3.69 8.03
N GLU A 626 0.42 3.39 6.93
CA GLU A 626 0.57 4.07 5.64
C GLU A 626 0.10 5.53 5.65
#